data_AF-A0A7J9YHR8-F1
#
_entry.id   AF-A0A7J9YHR8-F1
#
_cell.length_a   1.000
_cell.length_b   1.000
_cell.length_c   1.000
_cell.angle_alpha   90.00
_cell.angle_beta   90.00
_cell.angle_gamma   90.00
#
_symmetry.space_group_name_H-M   'P 1'
#
loop_
_entity.id
_entity.type
_entity.pdbx_description
1 polymer ?
#
loop_
_entity_poly.entity_id
_entity_poly.type
_entity_poly.pdbx_seq_one_letter_code
_entity_poly.pdbx_strand_id
1 'polypeptide(L)'
;MAEADYWYLLVQFRREGRTQVKRFTNLQNAAAAYSDMERAYAAELQGVDPEMDVLLVGASNLDVIKDRYPSYFTKGKSKADKVSRLLAALPAALAH
;
A
#
# COMPACT_ATOMS: atom_id res chain seq x y z
N MET A 1 2.57 -18.72 13.37
CA MET A 1 3.14 -17.65 12.53
C MET A 1 2.77 -18.00 11.10
N ALA A 2 1.95 -17.18 10.42
CA ALA A 2 1.65 -17.43 9.02
C ALA A 2 2.87 -16.99 8.21
N GLU A 3 3.63 -17.95 7.68
CA GLU A 3 4.62 -17.68 6.64
C GLU A 3 3.88 -16.98 5.49
N ALA A 4 4.39 -15.84 5.05
CA ALA A 4 3.79 -15.15 3.92
C ALA A 4 4.00 -16.00 2.65
N ASP A 5 2.94 -16.56 2.09
CA ASP A 5 2.99 -17.32 0.83
C ASP A 5 3.48 -16.45 -0.34
N TYR A 6 3.23 -15.14 -0.26
CA TYR A 6 3.60 -14.18 -1.29
C TYR A 6 4.08 -12.86 -0.69
N TRP A 7 4.89 -12.16 -1.47
CA TRP A 7 5.37 -10.82 -1.20
C TRP A 7 4.72 -9.86 -2.18
N TYR A 8 4.23 -8.74 -1.68
CA TYR A 8 3.54 -7.74 -2.47
C TYR A 8 4.22 -6.40 -2.31
N LEU A 9 4.61 -5.82 -3.44
CA LEU A 9 5.12 -4.47 -3.55
C LEU A 9 3.97 -3.56 -3.96
N LEU A 10 3.58 -2.67 -3.06
CA LEU A 10 2.62 -1.61 -3.29
C LEU A 10 3.37 -0.34 -3.65
N VAL A 11 2.95 0.30 -4.73
CA VAL A 11 3.44 1.62 -5.14
C VAL A 11 2.24 2.54 -5.31
N GLN A 12 2.06 3.48 -4.40
CA GLN A 12 1.02 4.50 -4.46
C GLN A 12 1.56 5.76 -5.16
N PHE A 13 0.90 6.14 -6.24
CA PHE A 13 1.10 7.41 -6.94
C PHE A 13 0.00 8.37 -6.48
N ARG A 14 0.31 9.27 -5.54
CA ARG A 14 -0.70 10.14 -4.92
C ARG A 14 -1.28 11.15 -5.91
N ARG A 15 -0.47 11.70 -6.80
CA ARG A 15 -0.92 12.60 -7.89
C ARG A 15 -1.96 11.95 -8.79
N GLU A 16 -1.74 10.70 -9.16
CA GLU A 16 -2.63 9.95 -10.06
C GLU A 16 -3.81 9.32 -9.32
N GLY A 17 -3.76 9.26 -7.98
CA GLY A 17 -4.74 8.54 -7.18
C GLY A 17 -4.80 7.04 -7.52
N ARG A 18 -3.65 6.48 -7.92
CA ARG A 18 -3.51 5.08 -8.36
C ARG A 18 -2.51 4.36 -7.49
N THR A 19 -2.78 3.08 -7.25
CA THR A 19 -1.81 2.17 -6.64
C THR A 19 -1.53 1.02 -7.57
N GLN A 20 -0.25 0.78 -7.80
CA GLN A 20 0.24 -0.41 -8.49
C GLN A 20 0.59 -1.46 -7.44
N VAL A 21 0.25 -2.71 -7.73
CA VAL A 21 0.59 -3.84 -6.87
C VAL A 21 1.31 -4.88 -7.71
N LYS A 22 2.50 -5.28 -7.28
CA LYS A 22 3.27 -6.37 -7.89
C LYS A 22 3.40 -7.51 -6.88
N ARG A 23 3.10 -8.73 -7.31
CA ARG A 23 3.21 -9.94 -6.49
C ARG A 23 4.47 -10.71 -6.85
N PHE A 24 5.16 -11.20 -5.83
CA PHE A 24 6.37 -12.01 -5.92
C PHE A 24 6.22 -13.24 -5.05
N THR A 25 6.78 -14.36 -5.48
CA THR A 25 6.87 -15.61 -4.70
C THR A 25 8.20 -15.72 -3.95
N ASN A 26 9.18 -14.88 -4.27
CA ASN A 26 10.51 -14.91 -3.70
C ASN A 26 10.84 -13.55 -3.08
N LEU A 27 11.19 -13.56 -1.79
CA LEU A 27 11.57 -12.36 -1.03
C LEU A 27 12.74 -11.61 -1.67
N GLN A 28 13.75 -12.31 -2.19
CA GLN A 28 14.92 -11.66 -2.80
C GLN A 28 14.52 -10.83 -4.02
N ASN A 29 13.64 -11.36 -4.88
CA ASN A 29 13.12 -10.62 -6.03
C ASN A 29 12.24 -9.44 -5.61
N ALA A 30 11.46 -9.62 -4.55
CA ALA A 30 10.60 -8.57 -4.02
C ALA A 30 11.42 -7.42 -3.41
N ALA A 31 12.47 -7.75 -2.65
CA ALA A 31 13.40 -6.79 -2.07
C ALA A 31 14.21 -6.06 -3.16
N ALA A 32 14.69 -6.78 -4.18
CA ALA A 32 15.37 -6.15 -5.31
C ALA A 32 14.46 -5.16 -6.05
N ALA A 33 13.19 -5.53 -6.28
CA ALA A 33 12.21 -4.64 -6.90
C ALA A 33 11.84 -3.43 -6.02
N TYR A 34 11.81 -3.62 -4.70
CA TYR A 34 11.60 -2.53 -3.75
C TYR A 34 12.76 -1.53 -3.80
N SER A 35 14.01 -2.00 -3.69
CA SER A 35 15.19 -1.14 -3.77
C SER A 35 15.35 -0.45 -5.12
N ASP A 36 14.98 -1.12 -6.22
CA ASP A 36 14.96 -0.51 -7.56
C ASP A 36 13.94 0.64 -7.63
N MET A 37 12.74 0.46 -7.06
CA MET A 37 11.72 1.51 -6.98
C MET A 37 12.15 2.66 -6.06
N GLU A 38 12.70 2.37 -4.88
CA GLU A 38 13.23 3.41 -3.99
C GLU A 38 14.31 4.22 -4.68
N ARG A 39 15.20 3.58 -5.44
CA ARG A 39 16.29 4.26 -6.13
C ARG A 39 15.79 5.07 -7.33
N ALA A 40 14.86 4.51 -8.12
CA ALA A 40 14.29 5.18 -9.28
C ALA A 40 13.49 6.43 -8.89
N TYR A 41 12.81 6.39 -7.74
CA TYR A 41 11.93 7.47 -7.26
C TYR A 41 12.45 8.14 -5.99
N ALA A 42 13.76 8.04 -5.70
CA ALA A 42 14.37 8.58 -4.49
C ALA A 42 14.06 10.07 -4.30
N ALA A 43 13.99 10.84 -5.38
CA ALA A 43 13.64 12.27 -5.34
C ALA A 43 12.16 12.52 -5.00
N GLU A 44 11.25 11.65 -5.43
CA GLU A 44 9.80 11.79 -5.22
C GLU A 44 9.34 11.22 -3.86
N LEU A 45 10.19 10.37 -3.26
CA LEU A 45 10.03 9.83 -1.91
C LEU A 45 10.56 10.78 -0.82
N GLN A 46 11.32 11.81 -1.19
CA GLN A 46 11.89 12.78 -0.26
C GLN A 46 10.94 13.95 -0.02
N GLY A 47 10.62 14.23 1.25
CA GLY A 47 9.79 15.37 1.66
C GLY A 47 8.89 15.07 2.85
N VAL A 48 8.21 16.11 3.35
CA VAL A 48 7.22 15.97 4.44
C VAL A 48 5.90 15.36 3.92
N ASP A 49 5.61 15.52 2.63
CA ASP A 49 4.48 14.87 1.94
C ASP A 49 4.94 14.36 0.56
N PRO A 50 5.48 13.13 0.47
CA PRO A 50 6.00 12.61 -0.79
C PRO A 50 4.84 12.29 -1.76
N GLU A 51 5.05 12.58 -3.05
CA GLU A 51 4.04 12.38 -4.10
C GLU A 51 3.86 10.90 -4.45
N MET A 52 4.82 10.07 -4.02
CA MET A 52 4.84 8.63 -4.19
C MET A 52 5.11 7.94 -2.84
N ASP A 53 4.59 6.72 -2.68
CA ASP A 53 4.86 5.89 -1.51
C ASP A 53 5.05 4.43 -1.96
N VAL A 54 6.05 3.74 -1.38
CA VAL A 54 6.40 2.35 -1.71
C VAL A 54 6.39 1.51 -0.44
N LEU A 55 5.70 0.37 -0.48
CA LEU A 55 5.61 -0.56 0.65
C LEU A 55 5.78 -2.00 0.17
N LEU A 56 6.71 -2.72 0.78
CA LEU A 56 6.86 -4.17 0.60
C LEU A 56 6.26 -4.91 1.79
N VAL A 57 5.30 -5.79 1.55
CA VAL A 57 4.61 -6.55 2.59
C VAL A 57 4.43 -8.02 2.21
N GLY A 58 4.63 -8.91 3.18
CA GLY A 58 4.27 -10.33 3.05
C GLY A 58 2.82 -10.58 3.43
N ALA A 59 2.07 -11.28 2.57
CA ALA A 59 0.69 -11.68 2.86
C ALA A 59 0.31 -12.95 2.08
N SER A 60 -0.67 -13.70 2.58
CA SER A 60 -1.18 -14.87 1.87
C SER A 60 -2.02 -14.51 0.64
N ASN A 61 -2.65 -13.33 0.61
CA ASN A 61 -3.41 -12.85 -0.54
C ASN A 61 -3.53 -11.31 -0.57
N LEU A 62 -4.07 -10.77 -1.67
CA LEU A 62 -4.25 -9.33 -1.87
C LEU A 62 -5.35 -8.73 -0.97
N ASP A 63 -6.37 -9.48 -0.58
CA ASP A 63 -7.45 -8.99 0.26
C ASP A 63 -6.95 -8.67 1.68
N VAL A 64 -6.06 -9.50 2.24
CA VAL A 64 -5.37 -9.19 3.51
C VAL A 64 -4.60 -7.87 3.45
N ILE A 65 -4.04 -7.54 2.28
CA ILE A 65 -3.30 -6.29 2.09
C ILE A 65 -4.27 -5.12 2.01
N LYS A 66 -5.40 -5.26 1.30
CA LYS A 66 -6.42 -4.21 1.23
C LYS A 66 -7.04 -3.92 2.59
N ASP A 67 -7.23 -4.95 3.40
CA ASP A 67 -7.74 -4.86 4.77
C ASP A 67 -6.75 -4.16 5.72
N ARG A 68 -5.47 -4.54 5.67
CA ARG A 68 -4.43 -3.95 6.52
C ARG A 68 -3.96 -2.57 6.07
N TYR A 69 -3.97 -2.31 4.76
CA TYR A 69 -3.44 -1.10 4.13
C TYR A 69 -4.47 -0.42 3.22
N PRO A 70 -5.69 -0.13 3.70
CA PRO A 70 -6.75 0.47 2.88
C PRO A 70 -6.34 1.84 2.35
N SER A 71 -5.49 2.58 3.07
CA SER A 71 -4.93 3.88 2.66
C SER A 71 -4.21 3.87 1.31
N TYR A 72 -3.68 2.71 0.89
CA TYR A 72 -3.08 2.54 -0.43
C TYR A 72 -4.15 2.44 -1.51
N PHE A 73 -5.35 1.93 -1.20
CA PHE A 73 -6.41 1.69 -2.19
C PHE A 73 -7.51 2.75 -2.17
N THR A 74 -7.59 3.56 -1.12
CA THR A 74 -8.60 4.63 -0.98
C THR A 74 -8.24 5.83 -1.87
N LYS A 75 -9.06 6.06 -2.91
CA LYS A 75 -9.01 7.22 -3.83
C LYS A 75 -9.44 8.55 -3.18
N GLY A 76 -8.99 8.84 -1.96
CA GLY A 76 -9.28 10.12 -1.32
C GLY A 76 -8.23 11.15 -1.73
N LYS A 77 -8.63 12.15 -2.53
CA LYS A 77 -7.78 13.28 -2.96
C LYS A 77 -7.32 14.16 -1.79
N SER A 78 -7.95 14.01 -0.63
CA SER A 78 -7.68 14.80 0.57
C SER A 78 -7.71 13.91 1.81
N LYS A 79 -6.91 14.24 2.83
CA LYS A 79 -6.79 13.47 4.08
C LYS A 79 -8.16 13.24 4.75
N ALA A 80 -9.04 14.24 4.69
CA ALA A 80 -10.43 14.16 5.17
C ALA A 80 -11.28 13.15 4.36
N ASP A 81 -11.12 13.09 3.04
CA ASP A 81 -11.87 12.16 2.17
C ASP A 81 -11.43 10.70 2.40
N LYS A 82 -10.12 10.50 2.64
CA LYS A 82 -9.59 9.19 3.05
C LYS A 82 -10.16 8.76 4.40
N VAL A 83 -10.20 9.65 5.39
CA VAL A 83 -10.77 9.36 6.72
C VAL A 83 -12.26 9.07 6.63
N SER A 84 -13.04 9.86 5.89
CA SER A 84 -14.47 9.60 5.70
C SER A 84 -14.75 8.27 5.00
N ARG A 85 -13.93 7.89 4.02
CA ARG A 85 -14.06 6.58 3.35
C ARG A 85 -13.61 5.41 4.22
N LEU A 86 -12.57 5.59 5.03
CA LEU A 86 -12.15 4.60 6.03
C LEU A 86 -13.22 4.42 7.11
N LEU A 87 -13.83 5.51 7.58
CA LEU A 87 -14.96 5.48 8.51
C LEU A 87 -16.19 4.81 7.90
N ALA A 88 -16.46 5.03 6.61
CA ALA A 88 -17.56 4.38 5.90
C ALA A 88 -17.29 2.90 5.57
N ALA A 89 -16.02 2.50 5.47
CA ALA A 89 -15.61 1.12 5.18
C ALA A 89 -15.43 0.26 6.44
N LEU A 90 -15.43 0.87 7.63
CA LEU A 90 -15.53 0.12 8.88
C LEU A 90 -16.90 -0.57 8.91
N PRO A 91 -16.97 -1.90 9.03
CA PRO A 91 -18.24 -2.56 9.30
C PRO A 91 -18.80 -1.97 10.60
N ALA A 92 -20.11 -1.80 10.67
CA ALA A 92 -20.83 -1.32 11.87
C ALA A 92 -20.76 -2.32 13.05
N ALA A 93 -19.61 -2.94 13.29
CA ALA A 93 -19.32 -3.86 14.37
C ALA A 93 -18.81 -3.11 15.61
N LEU A 94 -19.49 -2.03 15.97
CA LEU A 94 -19.42 -1.38 17.28
C LEU A 94 -20.85 -0.91 17.62
N ALA A 95 -21.77 -1.87 17.60
CA ALA A 95 -23.11 -1.72 18.12
C ALA A 95 -23.50 -3.02 18.85
N HIS A 96 -22.79 -3.32 19.94
CA HIS A 96 -23.33 -4.10 21.05
C HIS A 96 -22.56 -3.80 22.33
#